data_AF-A0A326RVV9-F1
#
_entry.id   AF-A0A326RVV9-F1
#
_cell.length_a   1.000
_cell.length_b   1.000
_cell.length_c   1.000
_cell.angle_alpha   90.00
_cell.angle_beta   90.00
_cell.angle_gamma   90.00
#
_symmetry.space_group_name_H-M   'P 1'
#
loop_
_entity.id
_entity.type
_entity.pdbx_description
1 polymer ?
#
loop_
_entity_poly.entity_id
_entity_poly.type
_entity_poly.pdbx_seq_one_letter_code
_entity_poly.pdbx_strand_id
1 'polypeptide(L)'
;MVHCYVLEQFTWLNSIFLKPLKNILIMFNFVFIIFLTVFSLLSTIYLYKENYKKNVFDSNTFKIEGDKSEVFQRIKESSRLHGWILIESSNDDYLRYKIPFSMFFWGGIVKVFLISKINQIEINFQKRPIFIKSKIQDSILEKHVAEVLEDISIGKI
;
A
#
# COMPACT_ATOMS: atom_id res chain seq x y z
N MET A 1 28.13 -66.09 -5.66
CA MET A 1 29.20 -65.12 -5.99
C MET A 1 28.75 -64.02 -6.95
N VAL A 2 28.17 -64.33 -8.12
CA VAL A 2 27.75 -63.32 -9.12
C VAL A 2 26.77 -62.27 -8.56
N HIS A 3 25.81 -62.67 -7.74
CA HIS A 3 24.86 -61.74 -7.11
C HIS A 3 25.50 -60.72 -6.15
N CYS A 4 26.56 -61.08 -5.43
CA CYS A 4 27.26 -60.14 -4.54
C CYS A 4 28.02 -59.08 -5.33
N TYR A 5 28.66 -59.46 -6.44
CA TYR A 5 29.43 -58.54 -7.27
C TYR A 5 28.55 -57.49 -7.97
N VAL A 6 27.35 -57.90 -8.42
CA VAL A 6 26.37 -56.97 -9.03
C VAL A 6 25.83 -55.97 -7.99
N LEU A 7 25.53 -56.43 -6.77
CA LEU A 7 25.11 -55.56 -5.67
C LEU A 7 26.20 -54.56 -5.27
N GLU A 8 27.45 -55.02 -5.20
CA GLU A 8 28.60 -54.18 -4.85
C GLU A 8 28.86 -53.11 -5.93
N GLN A 9 28.82 -53.48 -7.21
CA GLN A 9 28.92 -52.51 -8.31
C GLN A 9 27.76 -51.50 -8.33
N PHE A 10 26.53 -51.92 -8.01
CA PHE A 10 25.38 -51.02 -7.95
C PHE A 10 25.48 -50.03 -6.77
N THR A 11 25.95 -50.49 -5.61
CA THR A 11 26.20 -49.61 -4.44
C THR A 11 27.33 -48.61 -4.71
N TRP A 12 28.36 -49.03 -5.43
CA TRP A 12 29.48 -48.17 -5.85
C TRP A 12 29.03 -47.09 -6.85
N LEU A 13 28.22 -47.45 -7.86
CA LEU A 13 27.65 -46.50 -8.82
C LEU A 13 26.69 -45.50 -8.16
N ASN A 14 25.85 -45.96 -7.24
CA ASN A 14 24.93 -45.11 -6.49
C ASN A 14 25.69 -44.13 -5.57
N SER A 15 26.79 -44.59 -4.98
CA SER A 15 27.69 -43.78 -4.16
C SER A 15 28.40 -42.67 -4.95
N ILE A 16 28.91 -42.99 -6.14
CA ILE A 16 29.76 -42.08 -6.92
C ILE A 16 28.96 -41.14 -7.82
N PHE A 17 27.79 -41.56 -8.33
CA PHE A 17 27.04 -40.76 -9.30
C PHE A 17 25.75 -40.19 -8.72
N LEU A 18 24.89 -41.03 -8.13
CA LEU A 18 23.54 -40.59 -7.73
C LEU A 18 23.54 -39.70 -6.48
N LYS A 19 24.36 -40.00 -5.47
CA LYS A 19 24.51 -39.15 -4.27
C LYS A 19 25.03 -37.73 -4.60
N PRO A 20 26.15 -37.55 -5.32
CA PRO A 20 26.63 -36.22 -5.66
C PRO A 20 25.68 -35.49 -6.63
N LEU A 21 25.06 -36.19 -7.58
CA LEU A 21 24.06 -35.58 -8.47
C LEU A 21 22.86 -35.04 -7.68
N LYS A 22 22.37 -35.78 -6.68
CA LYS A 22 21.32 -35.34 -5.77
C LYS A 22 21.74 -34.10 -4.97
N ASN A 23 22.98 -34.08 -4.46
CA ASN A 23 23.50 -32.92 -3.74
C ASN A 23 23.65 -31.68 -4.64
N ILE A 24 24.09 -31.85 -5.89
CA ILE A 24 24.17 -30.77 -6.88
C ILE A 24 22.77 -30.22 -7.19
N LEU A 25 21.77 -31.08 -7.38
CA LEU A 25 20.40 -30.67 -7.65
C LEU A 25 19.79 -29.92 -6.45
N ILE A 26 20.05 -30.38 -5.22
CA ILE A 26 19.62 -29.71 -4.00
C ILE A 26 20.28 -28.32 -3.91
N MET A 27 21.60 -28.24 -4.11
CA MET A 27 22.33 -26.98 -4.08
C MET A 27 21.80 -25.99 -5.15
N PHE A 28 21.55 -26.48 -6.37
CA PHE A 28 20.97 -25.67 -7.45
C PHE A 28 19.59 -25.13 -7.07
N ASN A 29 18.71 -25.96 -6.49
CA ASN A 29 17.39 -25.52 -6.04
C ASN A 29 17.49 -24.46 -4.93
N PHE A 30 18.41 -24.62 -3.97
CA PHE A 30 18.63 -23.60 -2.94
C PHE A 30 19.08 -22.27 -3.53
N VAL A 31 20.06 -22.30 -4.45
CA VAL A 31 20.53 -21.10 -5.15
C VAL A 31 19.41 -20.45 -5.96
N PHE A 32 18.60 -21.26 -6.65
CA PHE A 32 17.46 -20.78 -7.43
C PHE A 32 16.38 -20.12 -6.56
N ILE A 33 16.05 -20.71 -5.41
CA ILE A 33 15.10 -20.11 -4.44
C ILE A 33 15.64 -18.77 -3.91
N ILE A 34 16.93 -18.71 -3.56
CA ILE A 34 17.57 -17.46 -3.13
C ILE A 34 17.49 -16.42 -4.25
N PHE A 35 17.82 -16.81 -5.48
CA PHE A 35 17.72 -15.93 -6.65
C PHE A 35 16.31 -15.37 -6.84
N LEU A 36 15.28 -16.24 -6.81
CA LEU A 36 13.88 -15.80 -6.92
C LEU A 36 13.48 -14.86 -5.78
N THR A 37 13.95 -15.12 -4.56
CA THR A 37 13.66 -14.28 -3.39
C THR A 37 14.28 -12.90 -3.53
N VAL A 38 15.56 -12.84 -3.92
CA VAL A 38 16.28 -11.57 -4.16
C VAL A 38 15.66 -10.81 -5.33
N PHE A 39 15.33 -11.51 -6.43
CA PHE A 39 14.68 -10.92 -7.59
C PHE A 39 13.30 -10.34 -7.25
N SER A 40 12.50 -11.06 -6.45
CA SER A 40 11.20 -10.59 -5.96
C SER A 40 11.33 -9.32 -5.11
N LEU A 41 12.30 -9.31 -4.18
CA LEU A 41 12.58 -8.14 -3.35
C LEU A 41 12.99 -6.92 -4.19
N LEU A 42 13.93 -7.12 -5.12
CA LEU A 42 14.42 -6.06 -6.00
C LEU A 42 13.31 -5.54 -6.93
N SER A 43 12.48 -6.43 -7.48
CA SER A 43 11.33 -6.05 -8.30
C SER A 43 10.32 -5.22 -7.50
N THR A 44 10.03 -5.62 -6.27
CA THR A 44 9.13 -4.87 -5.38
C THR A 44 9.69 -3.48 -5.06
N ILE A 45 10.98 -3.38 -4.75
CA ILE A 45 11.65 -2.09 -4.50
C ILE A 45 11.66 -1.22 -5.76
N TYR A 46 11.92 -1.80 -6.93
CA TYR A 46 11.94 -1.10 -8.21
C TYR A 46 10.55 -0.53 -8.54
N LEU A 47 9.51 -1.38 -8.49
CA LEU A 47 8.13 -0.97 -8.71
C LEU A 47 7.68 0.07 -7.67
N TYR A 48 8.08 -0.10 -6.41
CA TYR A 48 7.82 0.91 -5.37
C TYR A 48 8.46 2.24 -5.72
N LYS A 49 9.74 2.27 -6.08
CA LYS A 49 10.46 3.51 -6.40
C LYS A 49 9.90 4.21 -7.64
N GLU A 50 9.55 3.44 -8.67
CA GLU A 50 8.99 3.99 -9.91
C GLU A 50 7.59 4.57 -9.69
N ASN A 51 6.70 3.82 -9.02
CA ASN A 51 5.34 4.28 -8.73
C ASN A 51 5.31 5.39 -7.69
N TYR A 52 6.17 5.34 -6.66
CA TYR A 52 6.29 6.41 -5.67
C TYR A 52 6.68 7.73 -6.33
N LYS A 53 7.65 7.73 -7.27
CA LYS A 53 8.07 8.96 -7.97
C LYS A 53 6.99 9.53 -8.90
N LYS A 54 6.11 8.68 -9.46
CA LYS A 54 5.03 9.11 -10.37
C LYS A 54 3.74 9.50 -9.63
N ASN A 55 3.55 9.05 -8.39
CA ASN A 55 2.37 9.37 -7.58
C ASN A 55 2.49 10.79 -7.01
N VAL A 56 2.23 11.79 -7.86
CA VAL A 56 1.93 13.16 -7.43
C VAL A 56 0.61 13.16 -6.67
N PHE A 57 0.48 14.02 -5.66
CA PHE A 57 -0.80 14.20 -4.99
C PHE A 57 -1.79 14.81 -5.98
N ASP A 58 -2.85 14.09 -6.29
CA ASP A 58 -3.98 14.67 -7.02
C ASP A 58 -4.79 15.47 -5.99
N SER A 59 -5.04 16.75 -6.29
CA SER A 59 -5.70 17.68 -5.38
C SER A 59 -7.09 18.03 -5.86
N ASN A 60 -8.08 17.84 -4.99
CA ASN A 60 -9.45 18.30 -5.21
C ASN A 60 -9.76 19.40 -4.19
N THR A 61 -10.18 20.57 -4.66
CA THR A 61 -10.55 21.70 -3.80
C THR A 61 -12.06 21.84 -3.73
N PHE A 62 -12.59 21.90 -2.52
CA PHE A 62 -14.01 22.08 -2.23
C PHE A 62 -14.22 23.37 -1.46
N LYS A 63 -15.41 23.96 -1.60
CA LYS A 63 -15.79 25.19 -0.90
C LYS A 63 -16.98 24.88 -0.01
N ILE A 64 -16.88 25.23 1.27
CA ILE A 64 -17.94 25.05 2.26
C ILE A 64 -18.15 26.38 2.99
N GLU A 65 -19.39 26.73 3.24
CA GLU A 65 -19.76 27.88 4.08
C GLU A 65 -19.82 27.43 5.55
N GLY A 66 -19.21 28.20 6.45
CA GLY A 66 -19.19 27.86 7.87
C GLY A 66 -18.01 28.49 8.61
N ASP A 67 -17.92 28.21 9.91
CA ASP A 67 -16.74 28.54 10.71
C ASP A 67 -15.64 27.49 10.55
N LYS A 68 -14.39 27.96 10.52
CA LYS A 68 -13.22 27.11 10.24
C LYS A 68 -13.04 26.04 11.30
N SER A 69 -13.22 26.43 12.56
CA SER A 69 -13.06 25.52 13.70
C SER A 69 -14.13 24.41 13.69
N GLU A 70 -15.37 24.77 13.33
CA GLU A 70 -16.48 23.84 13.23
C GLU A 70 -16.29 22.85 12.07
N VAL A 71 -15.92 23.34 10.88
CA VAL A 71 -15.63 22.48 9.73
C VAL A 71 -14.44 21.55 10.03
N PHE A 72 -13.42 22.04 10.73
CA PHE A 72 -12.28 21.23 11.15
C PHE A 72 -12.69 20.06 12.07
N GLN A 73 -13.54 20.34 13.06
CA GLN A 73 -14.08 19.30 13.95
C GLN A 73 -14.95 18.29 13.19
N ARG A 74 -15.84 18.76 12.32
CA ARG A 74 -16.69 17.88 11.49
C ARG A 74 -15.86 16.95 10.60
N ILE A 75 -14.79 17.44 9.98
CA ILE A 75 -13.86 16.59 9.21
C ILE A 75 -13.24 15.53 10.12
N LYS A 76 -12.81 15.91 11.32
CA LYS A 76 -12.18 14.98 12.28
C LYS A 76 -13.17 13.90 12.75
N GLU A 77 -14.42 14.25 12.97
CA GLU A 77 -15.47 13.31 13.37
C GLU A 77 -15.89 12.39 12.22
N SER A 78 -16.22 12.94 11.04
CA SER A 78 -16.63 12.14 9.89
C SER A 78 -15.52 11.22 9.39
N SER A 79 -14.27 11.69 9.35
CA SER A 79 -13.12 10.82 9.00
C SER A 79 -12.93 9.67 9.99
N ARG A 80 -13.17 9.89 11.29
CA ARG A 80 -13.16 8.84 12.30
C ARG A 80 -14.28 7.82 12.08
N LEU A 81 -15.49 8.26 11.74
CA LEU A 81 -16.62 7.39 11.42
C LEU A 81 -16.32 6.49 10.21
N HIS A 82 -15.60 7.03 9.23
CA HIS A 82 -15.14 6.29 8.05
C HIS A 82 -13.88 5.45 8.30
N GLY A 83 -13.40 5.35 9.53
CA GLY A 83 -12.25 4.52 9.90
C GLY A 83 -10.89 5.06 9.43
N TRP A 84 -10.81 6.36 9.12
CA TRP A 84 -9.54 6.98 8.74
C TRP A 84 -8.67 7.17 9.97
N ILE A 85 -7.37 6.91 9.80
CA ILE A 85 -6.38 7.02 10.88
C ILE A 85 -5.71 8.38 10.77
N LEU A 86 -5.92 9.24 11.76
CA LEU A 86 -5.23 10.53 11.87
C LEU A 86 -3.73 10.29 12.14
N ILE A 87 -2.88 10.83 11.28
CA ILE A 87 -1.41 10.78 11.40
C ILE A 87 -0.89 12.07 12.01
N GLU A 88 -1.43 13.21 11.60
CA GLU A 88 -0.90 14.53 11.93
C GLU A 88 -2.03 15.57 11.86
N SER A 89 -2.02 16.54 12.77
CA SER A 89 -2.93 17.68 12.77
C SER A 89 -2.21 18.94 13.21
N SER A 90 -2.50 20.09 12.60
CA SER A 90 -1.96 21.38 13.00
C SER A 90 -3.07 22.41 13.14
N ASN A 91 -3.24 22.96 14.35
CA ASN A 91 -4.07 24.10 14.77
C ASN A 91 -5.10 24.56 13.71
N ASP A 92 -6.12 23.73 13.47
CA ASP A 92 -7.26 23.98 12.58
C ASP A 92 -6.99 24.22 11.08
N ASP A 93 -5.73 24.15 10.64
CA ASP A 93 -5.32 24.43 9.26
C ASP A 93 -5.10 23.16 8.43
N TYR A 94 -4.72 22.08 9.10
CA TYR A 94 -4.20 20.90 8.42
C TYR A 94 -4.50 19.60 9.16
N LEU A 95 -4.91 18.60 8.39
CA LEU A 95 -5.10 17.22 8.84
C LEU A 95 -4.45 16.27 7.84
N ARG A 96 -3.78 15.24 8.34
CA ARG A 96 -3.21 14.16 7.54
C ARG A 96 -3.79 12.83 7.99
N TYR A 97 -4.42 12.13 7.06
CA TYR A 97 -5.03 10.85 7.30
C TYR A 97 -4.36 9.74 6.49
N LYS A 98 -4.32 8.55 7.09
CA LYS A 98 -4.11 7.28 6.40
C LYS A 98 -5.46 6.60 6.30
N ILE A 99 -5.88 6.31 5.07
CA ILE A 99 -7.11 5.57 4.81
C ILE A 99 -6.72 4.09 4.68
N PRO A 100 -7.08 3.24 5.65
CA PRO A 100 -6.86 1.81 5.50
C PRO A 100 -7.79 1.29 4.40
N PHE A 101 -7.22 0.74 3.32
CA PHE A 101 -7.99 -0.12 2.43
C PHE A 101 -7.90 -1.56 2.91
N SER A 102 -8.77 -2.42 2.38
CA SER A 102 -8.86 -3.85 2.74
C SER A 102 -7.50 -4.56 2.63
N MET A 103 -7.39 -5.77 3.18
CA MET A 103 -6.17 -6.61 3.19
C MET A 103 -5.42 -6.71 1.84
N PHE A 104 -6.09 -6.47 0.71
CA PHE A 104 -5.53 -6.60 -0.64
C PHE A 104 -5.09 -5.28 -1.27
N PHE A 105 -5.41 -4.14 -0.65
CA PHE A 105 -5.12 -2.83 -1.19
C PHE A 105 -4.41 -2.00 -0.12
N TRP A 106 -3.18 -1.61 -0.39
CA TRP A 106 -2.48 -0.66 0.47
C TRP A 106 -3.18 0.68 0.35
N GLY A 107 -3.51 1.27 1.51
CA GLY A 107 -4.30 2.48 1.69
C GLY A 107 -3.97 3.71 0.83
N GLY A 108 -4.67 4.81 1.12
CA GLY A 108 -4.34 6.14 0.63
C GLY A 108 -3.77 7.03 1.74
N ILE A 109 -2.96 8.02 1.37
CA ILE A 109 -2.71 9.18 2.23
C ILE A 109 -3.56 10.32 1.71
N VAL A 110 -4.31 10.93 2.62
CA VAL A 110 -5.11 12.11 2.35
C VAL A 110 -4.61 13.24 3.24
N LYS A 111 -4.21 14.35 2.63
CA LYS A 111 -3.96 15.60 3.35
C LYS A 111 -5.12 16.53 3.09
N VAL A 112 -5.64 17.12 4.15
CA VAL A 112 -6.73 18.07 4.14
C VAL A 112 -6.18 19.39 4.62
N PHE A 113 -6.26 20.41 3.78
CA PHE A 113 -5.89 21.78 4.15
C PHE A 113 -7.15 22.63 4.20
N LEU A 114 -7.35 23.37 5.29
CA LEU A 114 -8.44 24.32 5.43
C LEU A 114 -7.92 25.74 5.26
N ILE A 115 -8.38 26.41 4.21
CA ILE A 115 -8.04 27.79 3.90
C ILE A 115 -9.28 28.64 4.10
N SER A 116 -9.26 29.54 5.07
CA SER A 116 -10.36 30.51 5.24
C SER A 116 -10.21 31.62 4.21
N LYS A 117 -11.22 31.79 3.37
CA LYS A 117 -11.43 32.97 2.52
C LYS A 117 -12.61 33.77 3.07
N ILE A 118 -12.74 35.01 2.63
CA ILE A 118 -13.85 35.90 3.04
C ILE A 118 -15.17 35.18 2.73
N ASN A 119 -15.90 34.79 3.79
CA ASN A 119 -17.18 34.06 3.80
C ASN A 119 -17.17 32.59 3.35
N GLN A 120 -16.02 31.97 3.05
CA GLN A 120 -15.96 30.57 2.58
C GLN A 120 -14.71 29.86 3.06
N ILE A 121 -14.81 28.57 3.36
CA ILE A 121 -13.68 27.69 3.69
C ILE A 121 -13.37 26.83 2.48
N GLU A 122 -12.15 26.95 1.97
CA GLU A 122 -11.62 26.05 0.95
C GLU A 122 -10.97 24.84 1.62
N ILE A 123 -11.45 23.65 1.29
CA ILE A 123 -10.91 22.38 1.74
C ILE A 123 -10.17 21.74 0.58
N ASN A 124 -8.85 21.66 0.67
CA ASN A 124 -8.02 21.00 -0.33
C ASN A 124 -7.68 19.57 0.14
N PHE A 125 -8.28 18.59 -0.52
CA PHE A 125 -7.98 17.18 -0.36
C PHE A 125 -6.89 16.77 -1.35
N GLN A 126 -5.68 16.57 -0.84
CA GLN A 126 -4.58 15.97 -1.59
C GLN A 126 -4.53 14.49 -1.29
N LYS A 127 -4.75 13.67 -2.32
CA LYS A 127 -4.84 12.21 -2.19
C LYS A 127 -3.68 11.53 -2.91
N ARG A 128 -3.20 10.42 -2.35
CA ARG A 128 -2.11 9.63 -2.95
C ARG A 128 -2.27 8.13 -2.62
N PRO A 129 -2.34 7.24 -3.62
CA PRO A 129 -2.26 5.80 -3.37
C PRO A 129 -0.83 5.41 -2.94
N ILE A 130 -0.72 4.48 -1.99
CA ILE A 130 0.58 4.16 -1.37
C ILE A 130 1.49 3.31 -2.29
N PHE A 131 0.93 2.45 -3.15
CA PHE A 131 1.74 1.48 -3.92
C PHE A 131 1.52 1.47 -5.44
N ILE A 132 0.28 1.47 -5.94
CA ILE A 132 0.00 1.31 -7.37
C ILE A 132 -1.05 2.33 -7.78
N LYS A 133 -0.72 3.24 -8.71
CA LYS A 133 -1.75 4.06 -9.34
C LYS A 133 -2.59 3.15 -10.24
N SER A 134 -3.78 2.82 -9.78
CA SER A 134 -4.75 2.07 -10.57
C SER A 134 -6.06 2.84 -10.55
N LYS A 135 -6.76 2.87 -11.69
CA LYS A 135 -8.06 3.54 -11.79
C LYS A 135 -9.05 3.06 -10.74
N ILE A 136 -8.95 1.79 -10.32
CA ILE A 136 -9.79 1.18 -9.29
C ILE A 136 -9.43 1.73 -7.91
N GLN A 137 -8.15 1.82 -7.55
CA GLN A 137 -7.75 2.40 -6.25
C GLN A 137 -8.07 3.90 -6.18
N ASP A 138 -7.87 4.63 -7.28
CA ASP A 138 -8.18 6.06 -7.37
C ASP A 138 -9.70 6.30 -7.22
N SER A 139 -10.55 5.47 -7.86
CA SER A 139 -12.00 5.61 -7.74
C SER A 139 -12.53 5.25 -6.34
N ILE A 140 -11.95 4.24 -5.68
CA ILE A 140 -12.29 3.89 -4.31
C ILE A 140 -11.89 5.04 -3.36
N LEU A 141 -10.69 5.60 -3.54
CA LEU A 141 -10.21 6.75 -2.75
C LEU A 141 -11.07 7.99 -2.96
N GLU A 142 -11.52 8.24 -4.19
CA GLU A 142 -12.48 9.30 -4.52
C GLU A 142 -13.81 9.11 -3.82
N LYS A 143 -14.35 7.89 -3.82
CA LYS A 143 -15.60 7.56 -3.15
C LYS A 143 -15.54 7.86 -1.65
N HIS A 144 -14.47 7.44 -0.97
CA HIS A 144 -14.32 7.69 0.48
C HIS A 144 -14.17 9.19 0.80
N VAL A 145 -13.44 9.95 -0.03
CA VAL A 145 -13.32 11.40 0.15
C VAL A 145 -14.68 12.07 -0.07
N ALA A 146 -15.46 11.63 -1.07
CA ALA A 146 -16.79 12.15 -1.34
C ALA A 146 -17.78 11.87 -0.19
N GLU A 147 -17.73 10.68 0.41
CA GLU A 147 -18.57 10.31 1.56
C GLU A 147 -18.29 11.23 2.77
N VAL A 148 -17.03 11.48 3.11
CA VAL A 148 -16.67 12.42 4.19
C VAL A 148 -17.13 13.85 3.88
N LEU A 149 -16.99 14.29 2.62
CA LEU A 149 -17.46 15.62 2.20
C LEU A 149 -18.98 15.77 2.28
N GLU A 150 -19.72 14.72 1.91
CA GLU A 150 -21.16 14.69 1.98
C GLU A 150 -21.64 14.92 3.43
N ASP A 151 -21.08 14.19 4.40
CA ASP A 151 -21.37 14.38 5.82
C ASP A 151 -21.13 15.81 6.30
N ILE A 152 -19.98 16.39 5.94
CA ILE A 152 -19.60 17.75 6.34
C ILE A 152 -20.57 18.78 5.75
N SER A 153 -20.98 18.57 4.49
CA SER A 153 -21.84 19.50 3.74
C SER A 153 -23.31 19.46 4.16
N ILE A 154 -23.83 18.30 4.55
CA ILE A 154 -25.24 18.13 4.92
C ILE A 154 -25.48 18.56 6.39
N GLY A 155 -24.42 18.71 7.19
CA GLY A 155 -24.55 19.02 8.61
C GLY A 155 -25.29 17.92 9.39
N LYS A 156 -25.32 16.69 8.86
CA LYS A 156 -25.87 15.52 9.54
C LYS A 156 -24.77 14.91 10.40
N ILE A 157 -24.63 15.40 11.62
CA ILE A 157 -24.05 14.66 12.74
C ILE A 157 -25.03 14.79 13.90
#